data_AF-A0A1Z4C0C8-F1
#
_entry.id   AF-A0A1Z4C0C8-F1
#
_cell.length_a   1.000
_cell.length_b   1.000
_cell.length_c   1.000
_cell.angle_alpha   90.00
_cell.angle_beta   90.00
_cell.angle_gamma   90.00
#
_symmetry.space_group_name_H-M   'P 1'
#
loop_
_entity.id
_entity.type
_entity.pdbx_description
1 polymer ?
#
loop_
_entity_poly.entity_id
_entity_poly.type
_entity_poly.pdbx_seq_one_letter_code
_entity_poly.pdbx_strand_id
1 'polypeptide(L)' 'MQATQLNIEQGIEVCAENGRIIIESANPVFILATLLDGITDSNRHNELDVGKLQRQEQL' A
#
# COMPACT_ATOMS: atom_id res chain seq x y z
N MET A 1 23.61 -9.49 -9.10
CA MET A 1 22.66 -9.63 -7.98
C MET A 1 21.47 -8.77 -8.31
N GLN A 2 20.26 -9.34 -8.46
CA GLN A 2 19.04 -8.53 -8.58
C GLN A 2 18.64 -8.07 -7.18
N ALA A 3 18.41 -6.77 -7.01
CA ALA A 3 17.89 -6.22 -5.77
C ALA A 3 16.44 -6.66 -5.56
N THR A 4 16.09 -7.01 -4.33
CA THR A 4 14.72 -7.32 -3.95
C THR A 4 13.87 -6.05 -4.05
N GLN A 5 12.71 -6.12 -4.71
CA GLN A 5 11.78 -5.00 -4.88
C GLN A 5 10.94 -4.78 -3.61
N LEU A 6 11.61 -4.47 -2.51
CA LEU A 6 10.96 -4.07 -1.27
C LEU A 6 11.02 -2.55 -1.12
N ASN A 7 9.88 -1.96 -0.78
CA ASN A 7 9.78 -0.55 -0.44
C ASN A 7 9.88 -0.36 1.09
N ILE A 8 10.30 0.83 1.49
CA ILE A 8 10.24 1.26 2.89
C ILE A 8 8.75 1.29 3.32
N GLU A 9 8.46 0.84 4.54
CA GLU A 9 7.10 0.74 5.11
C GLU A 9 6.15 -0.27 4.41
N GLN A 10 6.69 -1.18 3.60
CA GLN A 10 5.92 -2.28 3.02
C GLN A 10 5.66 -3.40 4.06
N GLY A 11 4.43 -3.93 4.07
CA GLY A 11 4.10 -5.11 4.85
C GLY A 11 4.82 -6.36 4.33
N ILE A 12 5.34 -7.20 5.23
CA ILE A 12 6.05 -8.45 4.90
C ILE A 12 5.44 -9.63 5.65
N GLU A 13 5.57 -10.81 5.06
CA GLU A 13 5.33 -12.09 5.72
C GLU A 13 6.67 -12.73 6.09
N VAL A 14 6.76 -13.29 7.30
CA VAL A 14 7.99 -13.89 7.83
C VAL A 14 7.72 -15.32 8.28
N CYS A 15 8.35 -16.28 7.60
CA CYS A 15 8.15 -17.71 7.83
C CYS A 15 9.47 -18.42 8.11
N ALA A 16 9.44 -19.45 8.96
CA ALA A 16 10.61 -20.30 9.23
C ALA A 16 10.44 -21.63 8.50
N GLU A 17 11.25 -21.84 7.45
CA GLU A 17 11.20 -23.04 6.62
C GLU A 17 12.60 -23.65 6.49
N ASN A 18 12.72 -24.95 6.76
CA ASN A 18 13.98 -25.71 6.59
C ASN A 18 15.20 -25.06 7.27
N GLY A 19 15.00 -24.46 8.45
CA GLY A 19 16.06 -23.77 9.20
C GLY A 19 16.46 -22.41 8.61
N ARG A 20 15.69 -21.85 7.69
CA ARG A 20 15.89 -20.52 7.10
C ARG A 20 14.70 -19.63 7.40
N ILE A 21 14.97 -18.34 7.57
CA ILE A 21 13.94 -17.32 7.64
C ILE A 21 13.67 -16.85 6.21
N ILE A 22 12.42 -17.00 5.77
CA ILE A 22 11.92 -16.54 4.49
C ILE A 22 11.14 -15.25 4.74
N ILE A 23 11.45 -14.21 3.95
CA ILE A 23 10.79 -12.91 4.03
C ILE A 23 10.24 -12.59 2.65
N GLU A 24 8.93 -12.40 2.57
CA GLU A 24 8.23 -12.11 1.31
C GLU A 24 7.32 -10.89 1.45
N SER A 25 6.99 -10.27 0.32
CA SER A 25 6.01 -9.18 0.29
C SER A 25 4.65 -9.70 0.72
N ALA A 26 4.06 -9.10 1.74
CA ALA A 26 2.66 -9.35 2.05
C ALA A 26 1.82 -8.66 0.97
N ASN A 27 1.30 -9.45 0.02
CA ASN A 27 0.42 -8.98 -1.04
C ASN A 27 -1.02 -9.38 -0.71
N PRO A 28 -1.76 -8.57 0.08
CA PRO A 28 -3.15 -8.88 0.38
C PRO A 28 -3.96 -8.94 -0.93
N VAL A 29 -4.75 -10.00 -1.07
CA VAL A 29 -5.61 -10.20 -2.24
C VAL A 29 -6.99 -9.63 -1.92
N PHE A 30 -7.41 -8.63 -2.68
CA PHE A 30 -8.73 -8.03 -2.57
C PHE A 30 -9.59 -8.39 -3.77
N ILE A 31 -10.88 -8.67 -3.52
CA ILE A 31 -11.87 -8.89 -4.57
C ILE A 31 -12.60 -7.57 -4.82
N LEU A 32 -12.57 -7.08 -6.06
CA LEU A 32 -13.18 -5.79 -6.42
C LEU A 32 -14.66 -5.72 -6.02
N ALA A 33 -15.42 -6.78 -6.27
CA ALA A 33 -16.84 -6.84 -5.88
C ALA A 33 -17.04 -6.62 -4.38
N THR A 34 -16.18 -7.21 -3.53
CA THR A 34 -16.24 -7.04 -2.07
C THR A 34 -15.89 -5.62 -1.64
N LEU A 35 -14.92 -4.98 -2.32
CA LEU A 35 -14.57 -3.59 -2.01
C LEU A 35 -15.72 -2.63 -2.33
N LEU A 36 -16.41 -2.85 -3.46
CA LEU A 36 -17.54 -2.02 -3.87
C LEU A 36 -18.77 -2.22 -2.98
N ASP A 37 -19.04 -3.47 -2.57
CA ASP A 37 -20.15 -3.79 -1.66
C ASP A 37 -19.99 -3.15 -0.27
N GLY A 38 -18.75 -2.91 0.16
CA GLY A 38 -18.44 -2.21 1.41
C GLY A 38 -18.68 -0.69 1.38
N ILE A 39 -18.96 -0.09 0.21
CA ILE A 39 -19.21 1.35 0.08
C ILE A 39 -20.65 1.66 0.48
N THR A 40 -20.81 2.57 1.42
CA THR A 40 -22.10 3.07 1.92
C THR A 40 -22.17 4.59 1.76
N ASP A 41 -23.37 5.17 1.80
CA ASP A 41 -23.51 6.63 1.76
C ASP A 41 -22.78 7.34 2.92
N SER A 42 -22.61 6.67 4.07
CA SER A 42 -21.89 7.21 5.22
C SER A 42 -20.37 7.19 5.11
N ASN A 43 -19.78 6.27 4.32
CA ASN A 43 -18.34 6.15 4.15
C ASN A 43 -17.85 6.61 2.76
N ARG A 44 -18.76 7.10 1.91
CA ARG A 44 -18.40 7.63 0.60
C ARG A 44 -17.70 8.98 0.76
N HIS A 45 -16.40 8.99 0.50
CA HIS A 45 -15.61 10.21 0.46
C HIS A 45 -15.81 10.95 -0.86
N ASN A 46 -15.89 12.29 -0.80
CA ASN A 46 -15.82 13.14 -1.99
C ASN A 46 -14.37 13.26 -2.47
N GLU A 47 -14.21 13.86 -3.65
CA GLU A 47 -12.90 14.25 -4.17
C GLU A 47 -12.13 15.10 -3.13
N LEU A 48 -10.85 14.76 -2.94
CA LEU A 48 -9.94 15.52 -2.10
C LEU A 48 -9.30 16.61 -2.95
N ASP A 49 -9.53 17.88 -2.59
CA ASP A 49 -8.78 19.00 -3.16
C ASP A 49 -7.37 19.02 -2.55
N VAL A 50 -6.39 18.58 -3.35
CA VAL A 50 -4.96 18.57 -2.98
C VAL A 50 -4.30 19.94 -3.12
N GLY A 51 -5.05 20.97 -3.54
CA GLY A 51 -4.56 22.32 -3.74
C GLY A 51 -3.61 22.46 -4.94
N LYS A 52 -3.05 23.66 -5.12
CA LYS A 52 -2.03 23.93 -6.13
C LYS A 52 -0.64 23.74 -5.51
N LEU A 53 0.27 23.12 -6.26
CA LEU A 53 1.69 23.08 -5.89
C LEU A 53 2.21 24.51 -5.70
N GLN A 54 2.52 24.87 -4.46
CA GLN A 54 3.14 26.14 -4.14
C GLN A 54 4.66 25.96 -4.22
N ARG A 55 5.25 26.36 -5.35
CA ARG A 55 6.71 26.43 -5.49
C ARG A 55 7.21 27.51 -4.52
N GLN A 56 7.76 27.10 -3.38
CA GLN A 56 8.54 28.02 -2.55
C GLN A 56 9.90 28.18 -3.23
N GLU A 57 10.03 29.21 -4.08
CA GLU A 57 11.35 29.66 -4.50
C GLU A 57 12.01 30.30 -3.28
N GLN A 58 12.94 29.58 -2.65
CA GLN A 58 13.89 30.17 -1.71
C GLN A 58 14.85 31.03 -2.55
N LEU A 59 14.64 32.35 -2.53
CA LEU A 59 15.62 33.35 -2.95
C LEU A 59 16.62 33.58 -1.80
#